data_AF-A0A969XXB4-F1
#
_entry.id   AF-A0A969XXB4-F1
#
_cell.length_a   1.000
_cell.length_b   1.000
_cell.length_c   1.000
_cell.angle_alpha   90.00
_cell.angle_beta   90.00
_cell.angle_gamma   90.00
#
_symmetry.space_group_name_H-M   'P 1'
#
loop_
_entity.id
_entity.type
_entity.pdbx_description
1 polymer ?
#
loop_
_entity_poly.entity_id
_entity_poly.type
_entity_poly.pdbx_seq_one_letter_code
_entity_poly.pdbx_strand_id
1 'polypeptide(L)'
;MCTLFIGAAAIVVFAPGLIAPWSRLNNEEQELDLSSGRARFTRYVLYCQVSQEVRNTAISKALGSSRGSEGDEGWVMVNIFQPGVSHSPHFLYHGAFSQITGLEIHWDMADFTQDARAETARQLLKVWRDGGSDSAADRYLDNLAGTVVWDSGQPTTADAIPDDLAQKSLTEYDGKHARDH
;
A
#
# COMPACT_ATOMS: atom_id res chain seq x y z
N MET A 1 15.90 -46.05 13.75
CA MET A 1 15.12 -45.39 12.67
C MET A 1 13.83 -44.77 13.24
N CYS A 2 13.95 -43.90 14.26
CA CYS A 2 12.81 -43.30 14.97
C CYS A 2 13.04 -41.82 15.38
N THR A 3 14.28 -41.32 15.31
CA THR A 3 14.64 -39.94 15.64
C THR A 3 14.41 -38.95 14.49
N LEU A 4 14.39 -39.41 13.24
CA LEU A 4 14.17 -38.57 12.05
C LEU A 4 12.71 -38.12 11.89
N PHE A 5 11.74 -38.93 12.36
CA PHE A 5 10.31 -38.58 12.25
C PHE A 5 9.87 -37.54 13.29
N ILE A 6 10.50 -37.50 14.46
CA ILE A 6 10.16 -36.54 15.52
C ILE A 6 10.67 -35.13 15.15
N GLY A 7 11.86 -35.03 14.56
CA GLY A 7 12.41 -33.74 14.10
C GLY A 7 11.59 -33.10 12.97
N ALA A 8 11.15 -33.89 11.99
CA ALA A 8 10.30 -33.40 10.90
C ALA A 8 8.89 -33.00 11.39
N ALA A 9 8.30 -33.78 12.31
CA ALA A 9 6.99 -33.46 12.88
C ALA A 9 7.02 -32.19 13.74
N ALA A 10 8.09 -31.95 14.50
CA ALA A 10 8.25 -30.72 15.27
C ALA A 10 8.36 -29.48 14.35
N ILE A 11 9.11 -29.58 13.25
CA ILE A 11 9.22 -28.47 12.28
C ILE A 11 7.85 -28.16 11.64
N VAL A 12 7.07 -29.18 11.27
CA VAL A 12 5.75 -28.99 10.65
C VAL A 12 4.71 -28.41 11.64
N VAL A 13 4.80 -28.73 12.93
CA VAL A 13 3.88 -28.20 13.95
C VAL A 13 4.24 -26.77 14.39
N PHE A 14 5.53 -26.41 14.42
CA PHE A 14 5.98 -25.06 14.82
C PHE A 14 6.12 -24.08 13.65
N ALA A 15 6.31 -24.54 12.42
CA ALA A 15 6.46 -23.68 11.24
C ALA A 15 5.25 -22.74 11.01
N PRO A 16 3.98 -23.15 11.14
CA PRO A 16 2.85 -22.24 10.97
C PRO A 16 2.87 -21.07 11.95
N GLY A 17 3.31 -21.33 13.20
CA GLY A 17 3.49 -20.32 14.24
C GLY A 17 4.74 -19.46 14.07
N LEU A 18 5.66 -19.80 13.17
CA LEU A 18 6.81 -18.95 12.83
C LEU A 18 6.60 -18.18 11.52
N ILE A 19 5.69 -18.64 10.66
CA ILE A 19 5.47 -18.08 9.33
C ILE A 19 4.26 -17.12 9.30
N ALA A 20 3.26 -17.32 10.16
CA ALA A 20 2.11 -16.43 10.24
C ALA A 20 2.45 -15.14 11.04
N PRO A 21 2.19 -13.93 10.50
CA PRO A 21 2.47 -12.65 11.19
C PRO A 21 1.63 -12.45 12.46
N TRP A 22 0.55 -13.21 12.63
CA TRP A 22 -0.36 -13.16 13.78
C TRP A 22 0.06 -14.06 14.94
N SER A 23 1.19 -14.78 14.82
CA SER A 23 1.61 -15.67 15.89
C SER A 23 2.14 -14.86 17.07
N ARG A 24 2.09 -15.44 18.28
CA ARG A 24 2.63 -14.80 19.48
C ARG A 24 4.16 -14.62 19.47
N LEU A 25 4.84 -15.05 18.41
CA LEU A 25 6.30 -15.06 18.29
C LEU A 25 6.81 -14.22 17.11
N ASN A 26 5.93 -13.84 16.19
CA ASN A 26 6.24 -13.17 14.95
C ASN A 26 5.66 -11.75 14.97
N ASN A 27 6.45 -10.77 14.52
CA ASN A 27 5.96 -9.44 14.23
C ASN A 27 6.22 -9.13 12.75
N GLU A 28 5.35 -8.34 12.14
CA GLU A 28 5.57 -7.81 10.81
C GLU A 28 5.30 -6.31 10.80
N GLU A 29 6.29 -5.55 10.35
CA GLU A 29 6.16 -4.13 10.04
C GLU A 29 6.01 -3.99 8.52
N GLN A 30 5.11 -3.10 8.12
CA GLN A 30 4.89 -2.79 6.72
C GLN A 30 4.97 -1.28 6.52
N GLU A 31 5.82 -0.89 5.58
CA GLU A 31 6.12 0.50 5.28
C GLU A 31 5.92 0.77 3.79
N LEU A 32 5.58 2.01 3.47
CA LEU A 32 5.44 2.51 2.11
C LEU A 32 6.45 3.63 1.87
N ASP A 33 7.12 3.59 0.73
CA ASP A 33 7.98 4.67 0.28
C ASP A 33 7.15 5.71 -0.47
N LEU A 34 6.90 6.87 0.12
CA LEU A 34 6.08 7.92 -0.49
C LEU A 34 6.73 8.58 -1.71
N SER A 35 8.04 8.37 -1.97
CA SER A 35 8.68 8.89 -3.17
C SER A 35 8.50 7.97 -4.37
N SER A 36 8.60 6.65 -4.17
CA SER A 36 8.60 5.65 -5.25
C SER A 36 7.36 4.75 -5.31
N GLY A 37 6.54 4.72 -4.25
CA GLY A 37 5.42 3.80 -4.09
C GLY A 37 5.83 2.37 -3.77
N ARG A 38 7.11 2.06 -3.54
CA ARG A 38 7.55 0.71 -3.13
C ARG A 38 7.09 0.39 -1.71
N ALA A 39 6.99 -0.89 -1.40
CA ALA A 39 6.66 -1.37 -0.06
C ALA A 39 7.87 -2.05 0.58
N ARG A 40 8.05 -1.88 1.90
CA ARG A 40 9.07 -2.59 2.68
C ARG A 40 8.38 -3.39 3.77
N PHE A 41 8.70 -4.68 3.82
CA PHE A 41 8.17 -5.62 4.81
C PHE A 41 9.32 -6.08 5.69
N THR A 42 9.24 -5.81 6.99
CA THR A 42 10.25 -6.23 7.96
C THR A 42 9.64 -7.25 8.90
N ARG A 43 10.29 -8.42 9.04
CA ARG A 43 9.83 -9.49 9.92
C ARG A 43 10.74 -9.62 11.13
N TYR A 44 10.13 -9.79 12.29
CA TYR A 44 10.81 -10.01 13.55
C TYR A 44 10.34 -11.31 14.20
N VAL A 45 11.27 -12.08 14.74
CA VAL A 45 10.97 -13.23 15.62
C VAL A 45 11.55 -12.92 16.99
N LEU A 46 10.71 -12.94 18.02
CA LEU A 46 11.10 -12.53 19.38
C LEU A 46 11.77 -11.14 19.42
N TYR A 47 11.25 -10.19 18.63
CA TYR A 47 11.78 -8.82 18.47
C TYR A 47 13.18 -8.73 17.82
N CYS A 48 13.75 -9.83 17.36
CA CYS A 48 14.95 -9.83 16.53
C CYS A 48 14.54 -9.77 15.06
N GLN A 49 15.07 -8.80 14.31
CA GLN A 49 14.85 -8.71 12.86
C GLN A 49 15.45 -9.93 12.18
N VAL A 50 14.63 -10.70 11.45
CA VAL A 50 15.07 -11.91 10.74
C VAL A 50 15.03 -11.76 9.22
N SER A 51 14.22 -10.84 8.70
CA SER A 51 14.19 -10.52 7.28
C SER A 51 13.69 -9.12 7.03
N GLN A 52 14.12 -8.54 5.91
CA GLN A 52 13.56 -7.32 5.36
C GLN A 52 13.52 -7.45 3.84
N GLU A 53 12.40 -7.12 3.24
CA GLU A 53 12.19 -7.23 1.80
C GLU A 53 11.54 -5.95 1.27
N VAL A 54 12.13 -5.38 0.21
CA VAL A 54 11.52 -4.29 -0.55
C VAL A 54 10.84 -4.89 -1.79
N ARG A 55 9.55 -4.61 -1.95
CA ARG A 55 8.71 -5.10 -3.04
C ARG A 55 8.19 -3.95 -3.88
N ASN A 56 8.07 -4.21 -5.18
CA ASN A 56 7.37 -3.30 -6.09
C ASN A 56 5.85 -3.46 -5.92
N THR A 57 5.16 -2.35 -5.71
CA THR A 57 3.69 -2.28 -5.70
C THR A 57 3.16 -1.99 -7.10
N ALA A 58 1.84 -1.95 -7.26
CA ALA A 58 1.21 -1.47 -8.47
C ALA A 58 1.69 -0.09 -8.90
N ILE A 59 1.79 0.82 -7.92
CA ILE A 59 2.24 2.20 -8.11
C ILE A 59 3.67 2.21 -8.62
N SER A 60 4.60 1.56 -7.93
CA SER A 60 6.01 1.60 -8.33
C SER A 60 6.24 0.91 -9.68
N LYS A 61 5.45 -0.12 -10.02
CA LYS A 61 5.45 -0.75 -11.35
C LYS A 61 4.93 0.21 -12.42
N ALA A 62 3.80 0.89 -12.17
CA ALA A 62 3.22 1.84 -13.11
C ALA A 62 4.17 3.00 -13.44
N LEU A 63 4.95 3.44 -12.44
CA LEU A 63 5.95 4.50 -12.58
C LEU A 63 7.30 4.03 -13.15
N GLY A 64 7.49 2.72 -13.39
CA GLY A 64 8.78 2.17 -13.80
C GLY A 64 9.88 2.29 -12.74
N SER A 65 9.52 2.61 -11.49
CA SER A 65 10.43 2.87 -10.36
C SER A 65 10.94 1.57 -9.73
N SER A 66 11.63 0.75 -10.54
CA SER A 66 12.16 -0.55 -10.11
C SER A 66 13.38 -0.47 -9.18
N ARG A 67 14.02 0.70 -9.12
CA ARG A 67 15.13 1.04 -8.21
C ARG A 67 14.94 2.50 -7.80
N GLY A 68 14.59 2.75 -6.53
CA GLY A 68 14.71 4.10 -5.98
C GLY A 68 16.18 4.51 -6.00
N SER A 69 16.47 5.79 -6.24
CA SER A 69 17.79 6.35 -5.90
C SER A 69 17.99 6.18 -4.40
N GLU A 70 19.04 5.46 -3.97
CA GLU A 70 19.42 5.44 -2.56
C GLU A 70 19.59 6.89 -2.08
N GLY A 71 18.81 7.31 -1.08
CA GLY A 71 18.87 8.66 -0.49
C GLY A 71 17.60 9.51 -0.59
N ASP A 72 16.67 9.23 -1.51
CA ASP A 72 15.40 9.98 -1.67
C ASP A 72 14.19 9.24 -1.09
N GLU A 73 14.42 8.28 -0.19
CA GLU A 73 13.38 7.37 0.28
C GLU A 73 12.54 8.02 1.40
N GLY A 74 11.22 8.02 1.21
CA GLY A 74 10.24 8.55 2.15
C GLY A 74 9.45 7.45 2.84
N TRP A 75 10.16 6.51 3.50
CA TRP A 75 9.52 5.38 4.18
C TRP A 75 8.62 5.86 5.33
N VAL A 76 7.34 5.51 5.26
CA VAL A 76 6.34 5.74 6.31
C VAL A 76 5.75 4.43 6.78
N MET A 77 5.47 4.34 8.08
CA MET A 77 4.81 3.17 8.66
C MET A 77 3.34 3.12 8.24
N VAL A 78 2.93 1.98 7.70
CA VAL A 78 1.54 1.69 7.30
C VAL A 78 0.90 0.79 8.34
N ASN A 79 1.55 -0.33 8.66
CA ASN A 79 1.02 -1.34 9.56
C ASN A 79 2.10 -1.93 10.46
N ILE A 80 1.72 -2.30 11.68
CA ILE A 80 2.51 -3.17 12.55
C ILE A 80 1.60 -4.28 13.08
N PHE A 81 2.03 -5.52 12.91
CA PHE A 81 1.39 -6.69 13.47
C PHE A 81 2.28 -7.24 14.58
N GLN A 82 1.80 -7.22 15.82
CA GLN A 82 2.56 -7.65 17.00
C GLN A 82 1.86 -8.78 17.77
N PRO A 83 2.61 -9.64 18.48
CA PRO A 83 2.07 -10.62 19.40
C PRO A 83 1.07 -10.02 20.39
N GLY A 84 -0.13 -10.60 20.42
CA GLY A 84 -1.16 -10.22 21.39
C GLY A 84 -2.00 -9.00 20.99
N VAL A 85 -1.75 -8.41 19.83
CA VAL A 85 -2.58 -7.33 19.26
C VAL A 85 -3.28 -7.89 18.02
N SER A 86 -4.61 -7.93 18.02
CA SER A 86 -5.39 -8.49 16.90
C SER A 86 -5.38 -7.60 15.65
N HIS A 87 -5.08 -6.31 15.81
CA HIS A 87 -5.11 -5.31 14.75
C HIS A 87 -3.93 -4.36 14.89
N SER A 88 -3.42 -3.86 13.76
CA SER A 88 -2.45 -2.76 13.77
C SER A 88 -3.09 -1.50 14.36
N PRO A 89 -2.35 -0.68 15.11
CA PRO A 89 -2.74 0.70 15.37
C PRO A 89 -3.07 1.43 14.05
N HIS A 90 -3.99 2.38 14.13
CA HIS A 90 -4.40 3.18 12.97
C HIS A 90 -3.35 4.29 12.72
N PHE A 91 -2.28 3.96 11.99
CA PHE A 91 -1.30 4.93 11.51
C PHE A 91 -1.93 5.91 10.52
N LEU A 92 -1.25 7.03 10.25
CA LEU A 92 -1.72 8.02 9.27
C LEU A 92 -1.93 7.41 7.88
N TYR A 93 -1.12 6.42 7.51
CA TYR A 93 -1.18 5.77 6.20
C TYR A 93 -1.75 4.35 6.27
N HIS A 94 -2.53 4.02 7.30
CA HIS A 94 -2.98 2.65 7.58
C HIS A 94 -3.65 1.95 6.39
N GLY A 95 -4.49 2.69 5.66
CA GLY A 95 -5.21 2.24 4.47
C GLY A 95 -4.37 2.14 3.20
N ALA A 96 -3.10 2.56 3.19
CA ALA A 96 -2.36 2.76 1.94
C ALA A 96 -2.25 1.48 1.07
N PHE A 97 -2.02 0.29 1.65
CA PHE A 97 -2.02 -0.95 0.85
C PHE A 97 -3.41 -1.32 0.32
N SER A 98 -4.47 -1.10 1.09
CA SER A 98 -5.85 -1.29 0.61
C SER A 98 -6.16 -0.35 -0.55
N GLN A 99 -5.70 0.90 -0.45
CA GLN A 99 -5.88 1.93 -1.48
C GLN A 99 -5.10 1.61 -2.76
N ILE A 100 -3.89 1.05 -2.65
CA ILE A 100 -3.14 0.53 -3.81
C ILE A 100 -3.95 -0.56 -4.52
N THR A 101 -4.48 -1.51 -3.76
CA THR A 101 -5.33 -2.58 -4.33
C THR A 101 -6.63 -2.02 -4.93
N GLY A 102 -7.25 -1.03 -4.29
CA GLY A 102 -8.43 -0.34 -4.84
C GLY A 102 -8.13 0.34 -6.17
N LEU A 103 -6.98 1.01 -6.27
CA LEU A 103 -6.53 1.63 -7.52
C LEU A 103 -6.26 0.59 -8.61
N GLU A 104 -5.64 -0.55 -8.28
CA GLU A 104 -5.47 -1.66 -9.24
C GLU A 104 -6.81 -2.16 -9.77
N ILE A 105 -7.80 -2.32 -8.90
CA ILE A 105 -9.15 -2.73 -9.30
C ILE A 105 -9.75 -1.70 -10.26
N HIS A 106 -9.60 -0.40 -10.00
CA HIS A 106 -10.06 0.64 -10.93
C HIS A 106 -9.37 0.55 -12.29
N TRP A 107 -8.05 0.36 -12.30
CA TRP A 107 -7.28 0.21 -13.53
C TRP A 107 -7.74 -0.98 -14.37
N ASP A 108 -8.05 -2.10 -13.73
CA ASP A 108 -8.45 -3.31 -14.42
C ASP A 108 -9.92 -3.25 -14.89
N MET A 109 -10.82 -2.69 -14.08
CA MET A 109 -12.24 -2.56 -14.43
C MET A 109 -12.51 -1.55 -15.56
N ALA A 110 -11.72 -0.48 -15.64
CA ALA A 110 -11.89 0.56 -16.65
C ALA A 110 -10.83 0.51 -17.76
N ASP A 111 -10.10 -0.61 -17.87
CA ASP A 111 -9.08 -0.87 -18.88
C ASP A 111 -8.10 0.30 -19.06
N PHE A 112 -7.50 0.74 -17.96
CA PHE A 112 -6.55 1.86 -17.96
C PHE A 112 -5.31 1.52 -18.77
N THR A 113 -4.94 2.42 -19.69
CA THR A 113 -3.65 2.34 -20.39
C THR A 113 -2.49 2.54 -19.42
N GLN A 114 -1.29 2.08 -19.81
CA GLN A 114 -0.09 2.24 -18.99
C GLN A 114 0.16 3.70 -18.58
N ASP A 115 -0.10 4.66 -19.47
CA ASP A 115 0.08 6.09 -19.19
C ASP A 115 -0.97 6.60 -18.18
N ALA A 116 -2.22 6.14 -18.26
CA ALA A 116 -3.26 6.47 -17.28
C ALA A 116 -2.96 5.87 -15.90
N ARG A 117 -2.44 4.63 -15.87
CA ARG A 117 -1.97 3.99 -14.63
C ARG A 117 -0.82 4.78 -14.01
N ALA A 118 0.17 5.19 -14.83
CA ALA A 118 1.28 6.00 -14.37
C ALA A 118 0.82 7.36 -13.84
N GLU A 119 -0.14 8.01 -14.52
CA GLU A 119 -0.66 9.31 -14.10
C GLU A 119 -1.41 9.23 -12.77
N THR A 120 -2.36 8.31 -12.66
CA THR A 120 -3.11 8.12 -11.41
C THR A 120 -2.23 7.63 -10.25
N ALA A 121 -1.15 6.89 -10.52
CA ALA A 121 -0.13 6.54 -9.54
C ALA A 121 0.65 7.76 -9.04
N ARG A 122 1.05 8.69 -9.92
CA ARG A 122 1.72 9.96 -9.52
C ARG A 122 0.79 10.82 -8.66
N GLN A 123 -0.45 10.94 -9.09
CA GLN A 123 -1.47 11.73 -8.39
C GLN A 123 -1.76 11.16 -7.00
N LEU A 124 -1.93 9.84 -6.86
CA LEU A 124 -2.13 9.21 -5.55
C LEU A 124 -0.93 9.43 -4.61
N LEU A 125 0.31 9.27 -5.11
CA LEU A 125 1.51 9.57 -4.31
C LEU A 125 1.56 11.04 -3.87
N LYS A 126 1.17 11.97 -4.75
CA LYS A 126 1.06 13.39 -4.41
C LYS A 126 0.03 13.61 -3.30
N VAL A 127 -1.14 12.97 -3.38
CA VAL A 127 -2.19 13.09 -2.36
C VAL A 127 -1.73 12.57 -1.00
N TRP A 128 -1.04 11.43 -0.92
CA TRP A 128 -0.48 10.97 0.35
C TRP A 128 0.57 11.92 0.90
N ARG A 129 1.50 12.41 0.06
CA ARG A 129 2.57 13.33 0.50
C ARG A 129 2.03 14.67 1.01
N ASP A 130 1.08 15.25 0.28
CA ASP A 130 0.60 16.61 0.57
C ASP A 130 -0.54 16.60 1.61
N GLY A 131 -1.40 15.57 1.59
CA GLY A 131 -2.50 15.42 2.53
C GLY A 131 -2.14 14.71 3.84
N GLY A 132 -0.98 14.03 3.88
CA GLY A 132 -0.42 13.46 5.10
C GLY A 132 -1.21 12.32 5.74
N SER A 133 -2.18 11.72 5.03
CA SER A 133 -2.99 10.61 5.53
C SER A 133 -3.61 9.74 4.44
N ASP A 134 -4.03 8.53 4.79
CA ASP A 134 -4.86 7.65 3.97
C ASP A 134 -6.24 8.26 3.71
N SER A 135 -6.82 8.98 4.68
CA SER A 135 -8.13 9.61 4.55
C SER A 135 -8.18 10.66 3.43
N ALA A 136 -7.07 11.34 3.16
CA ALA A 136 -6.93 12.22 1.99
C ALA A 136 -6.93 11.42 0.68
N ALA A 137 -6.29 10.26 0.66
CA ALA A 137 -6.26 9.37 -0.51
C ALA A 137 -7.61 8.71 -0.80
N ASP A 138 -8.42 8.39 0.23
CA ASP A 138 -9.79 7.91 0.01
C ASP A 138 -10.61 8.92 -0.81
N ARG A 139 -10.48 10.22 -0.49
CA ARG A 139 -11.15 11.30 -1.25
C ARG A 139 -10.71 11.30 -2.71
N TYR A 140 -9.43 11.08 -2.98
CA TYR A 140 -8.92 11.00 -4.35
C TYR A 140 -9.47 9.78 -5.10
N LEU A 141 -9.50 8.60 -4.48
CA LEU A 141 -10.04 7.40 -5.11
C LEU A 141 -11.54 7.53 -5.40
N ASP A 142 -12.31 8.12 -4.48
CA ASP A 142 -13.72 8.44 -4.70
C ASP A 142 -13.91 9.36 -5.93
N ASN A 143 -13.11 10.42 -6.02
CA ASN A 143 -13.18 11.39 -7.12
C ASN A 143 -12.73 10.78 -8.46
N LEU A 144 -11.70 9.93 -8.45
CA LEU A 144 -11.26 9.18 -9.62
C LEU A 144 -12.38 8.25 -10.10
N ALA A 145 -13.01 7.51 -9.20
CA ALA A 145 -14.10 6.60 -9.53
C ALA A 145 -15.32 7.32 -10.13
N GLY A 146 -15.59 8.55 -9.69
CA GLY A 146 -16.63 9.40 -10.26
C GLY A 146 -16.29 10.03 -11.62
N THR A 147 -15.01 10.02 -12.02
CA THR A 147 -14.55 10.61 -13.29
C THR A 147 -14.47 9.59 -14.42
N VAL A 148 -14.21 8.33 -14.08
CA VAL A 148 -13.99 7.24 -15.04
C VAL A 148 -15.31 6.71 -15.59
N VAL A 149 -15.35 6.41 -16.89
CA VAL A 149 -16.48 5.73 -17.54
C VAL A 149 -16.25 4.22 -17.51
N TRP A 150 -16.94 3.54 -16.61
CA TRP A 150 -16.90 2.09 -16.43
C TRP A 150 -17.54 1.35 -17.62
N ASP A 151 -16.99 0.19 -17.97
CA ASP A 151 -17.53 -0.71 -19.02
C ASP A 151 -17.81 -0.04 -20.37
N SER A 152 -17.04 1.01 -20.71
CA SER A 152 -17.23 1.78 -21.95
C SER A 152 -16.87 1.00 -23.23
N GLY A 153 -16.18 -0.14 -23.08
CA GLY A 153 -15.60 -0.90 -24.19
C GLY A 153 -14.42 -0.20 -24.87
N GLN A 154 -13.93 0.91 -24.31
CA GLN A 154 -12.75 1.64 -24.75
C GLN A 154 -11.76 1.80 -23.57
N PRO A 155 -10.44 1.71 -23.82
CA PRO A 155 -9.45 1.91 -22.77
C PRO A 155 -9.51 3.32 -22.19
N THR A 156 -9.35 3.45 -20.87
CA THR A 156 -9.19 4.76 -20.21
C THR A 156 -7.78 5.26 -20.43
N THR A 157 -7.62 6.37 -21.16
CA THR A 157 -6.32 7.00 -21.44
C THR A 157 -5.98 8.09 -20.42
N ALA A 158 -4.72 8.54 -20.41
CA ALA A 158 -4.28 9.59 -19.50
C ALA A 158 -5.05 10.91 -19.72
N ASP A 159 -5.42 11.24 -20.97
CA ASP A 159 -6.19 12.44 -21.31
C ASP A 159 -7.60 12.47 -20.68
N ALA A 160 -8.12 11.31 -20.24
CA ALA A 160 -9.39 11.21 -19.54
C ALA A 160 -9.26 11.48 -18.03
N ILE A 161 -8.04 11.56 -17.51
CA ILE A 161 -7.74 11.84 -16.10
C ILE A 161 -7.48 13.34 -15.96
N PRO A 162 -8.28 14.09 -15.17
CA PRO A 162 -8.04 15.51 -14.98
C PRO A 162 -6.69 15.75 -14.29
N ASP A 163 -5.88 16.66 -14.83
CA ASP A 163 -4.57 17.03 -14.28
C ASP A 163 -4.67 17.60 -12.85
N ASP A 164 -5.80 18.22 -12.52
CA ASP A 164 -6.06 18.86 -11.23
C ASP A 164 -6.77 17.95 -10.22
N LEU A 165 -7.06 16.69 -10.56
CA LEU A 165 -7.87 15.78 -9.74
C LEU A 165 -7.25 15.57 -8.34
N ALA A 166 -5.93 15.41 -8.25
CA ALA A 166 -5.21 15.34 -6.97
C ALA A 166 -5.41 16.61 -6.12
N GLN A 167 -5.23 17.79 -6.72
CA GLN A 167 -5.33 19.07 -6.01
C GLN A 167 -6.77 19.35 -5.57
N LYS A 168 -7.75 19.05 -6.42
CA LYS A 168 -9.17 19.13 -6.10
C LYS A 168 -9.51 18.24 -4.90
N SER A 169 -9.03 17.01 -4.91
CA SER A 169 -9.27 16.04 -3.84
C SER A 169 -8.68 16.48 -2.50
N LEU A 170 -7.47 17.04 -2.51
CA LEU A 170 -6.85 17.65 -1.32
C LEU A 170 -7.65 18.84 -0.79
N THR A 171 -8.10 19.73 -1.69
CA THR A 171 -8.90 20.90 -1.31
C THR A 171 -10.23 20.50 -0.67
N GLU A 172 -10.89 19.47 -1.20
CA GLU A 172 -12.13 18.92 -0.64
C GLU A 172 -11.90 18.24 0.72
N TYR A 173 -10.78 17.53 0.87
CA TYR A 173 -10.37 16.92 2.12
C TYR A 173 -10.14 18.00 3.20
N ASP A 174 -9.34 19.02 2.91
CA ASP A 174 -9.06 20.12 3.84
C ASP A 174 -10.34 20.88 4.23
N GLY A 175 -11.20 21.18 3.25
CA GLY A 175 -12.47 21.87 3.50
C GLY A 175 -13.47 21.04 4.31
N LYS A 176 -13.40 19.70 4.28
CA LYS A 176 -14.17 18.84 5.19
C LYS A 176 -13.54 18.83 6.58
N HIS A 177 -12.24 18.62 6.67
CA HIS A 177 -11.53 18.53 7.94
C HIS A 177 -11.58 19.83 8.76
N ALA A 178 -11.62 20.99 8.10
CA ALA A 178 -11.79 22.29 8.73
C ALA A 178 -13.21 22.53 9.27
N ARG A 179 -14.22 21.75 8.85
CA ARG A 179 -15.61 21.85 9.35
C ARG A 179 -15.89 20.95 10.55
N ASP A 180 -15.05 19.93 10.75
CA ASP A 180 -15.20 18.93 11.81
C ASP A 180 -14.44 19.33 13.10
N HIS A 181 -13.80 20.51 13.12
CA HIS A 181 -13.11 21.13 14.25
C HIS A 181 -13.66 22.53 14.56
#